data_AF-A0A6L5XJ35-F1
#
_entry.id   AF-A0A6L5XJ35-F1
#
_cell.length_a   1.000
_cell.length_b   1.000
_cell.length_c   1.000
_cell.angle_alpha   90.00
_cell.angle_beta   90.00
_cell.angle_gamma   90.00
#
_symmetry.space_group_name_H-M   'P 1'
#
loop_
_entity.id
_entity.type
_entity.pdbx_description
1 polymer ?
#
loop_
_entity_poly.entity_id
_entity_poly.type
_entity_poly.pdbx_seq_one_letter_code
_entity_poly.pdbx_strand_id
1 'polypeptide(L)'
;MKRSREILTGPLCIALLAAAFCIWSAFGNDVNFCVTAGCSLYQDFTVGGVSLWWLGTGTFAVLALLALLGAAAPGCLLAGLALLGDICLLLLMALTAPCVSCLVVAVFFALTYLGFRQAEQGQARGRGIQPRRSALLLVWVLLFTVNVGAVARSQTAIWPITEGDDEATVRMFFSPSCPSCREGIDILSGHVDVAFYPLAENDSDVYRVAQMRRLLDTGMNLAEALGQSQNVTPPRGLAALSPDLLWLRFRMLRNKAHVFSAGAQTVPFFEYHGLPSMLVKQQARQNRQPAGSASNRTDSRTDIPAPPPPAQSQETPSSARDDQTGGQPGAQDGQDAALPLDPQVAGQCGGAAPCP
;
A
#
# COMPACT_ATOMS: atom_id res chain seq x y z
N MET A 1 -52.77 11.00 -33.59
CA MET A 1 -51.54 10.45 -34.21
C MET A 1 -50.85 9.56 -33.19
N LYS A 2 -50.84 8.23 -33.41
CA LYS A 2 -50.08 7.29 -32.57
C LYS A 2 -48.60 7.50 -32.87
N ARG A 3 -47.88 8.18 -31.98
CA ARG A 3 -46.42 8.29 -32.05
C ARG A 3 -45.87 6.86 -31.88
N SER A 4 -45.32 6.28 -32.93
CA SER A 4 -44.65 4.98 -32.86
C SER A 4 -43.63 5.08 -31.72
N ARG A 5 -43.81 4.28 -30.67
CA ARG A 5 -42.89 4.23 -29.54
C ARG A 5 -41.63 3.54 -30.04
N GLU A 6 -40.65 4.32 -30.45
CA GLU A 6 -39.32 3.80 -30.77
C GLU A 6 -38.64 3.46 -29.45
N ILE A 7 -38.35 2.16 -29.28
CA ILE A 7 -37.61 1.65 -28.14
C ILE A 7 -36.19 2.23 -28.19
N LEU A 8 -35.72 2.71 -27.04
CA LEU A 8 -34.37 3.24 -26.91
C LEU A 8 -33.39 2.09 -26.65
N THR A 9 -33.06 1.31 -27.68
CA THR A 9 -32.31 0.05 -27.56
C THR A 9 -30.94 0.22 -26.88
N GLY A 10 -30.21 1.29 -27.20
CA GLY A 10 -28.90 1.58 -26.59
C GLY A 10 -28.95 1.70 -25.06
N PRO A 11 -29.65 2.71 -24.50
CA PRO A 11 -29.75 2.87 -23.05
C PRO A 11 -30.49 1.71 -22.37
N LEU A 12 -31.38 1.00 -23.08
CA LEU A 12 -32.02 -0.21 -22.55
C LEU A 12 -30.98 -1.31 -22.25
N CYS A 13 -30.14 -1.65 -23.22
CA CYS A 13 -29.11 -2.68 -23.04
C CYS A 13 -28.14 -2.30 -21.91
N ILE A 14 -27.71 -1.05 -21.86
CA ILE A 14 -26.80 -0.54 -20.81
C ILE A 14 -27.47 -0.65 -19.43
N ALA A 15 -28.72 -0.20 -19.31
CA ALA A 15 -29.45 -0.24 -18.03
C ALA A 15 -29.69 -1.69 -17.55
N LEU A 16 -30.01 -2.62 -18.45
CA LEU A 16 -30.17 -4.03 -18.09
C LEU A 16 -28.86 -4.67 -17.62
N LEU A 17 -27.75 -4.40 -18.30
CA LEU A 17 -26.42 -4.88 -17.88
C LEU A 17 -26.02 -4.28 -16.53
N ALA A 18 -26.27 -3.00 -16.33
CA ALA A 18 -25.98 -2.31 -15.07
C ALA A 18 -26.83 -2.85 -13.92
N ALA A 19 -28.13 -3.09 -14.14
CA ALA A 19 -29.00 -3.71 -13.14
C ALA A 19 -28.53 -5.12 -12.79
N ALA A 20 -28.16 -5.94 -13.79
CA ALA A 20 -27.60 -7.27 -13.55
C ALA A 20 -26.30 -7.22 -12.75
N PHE A 21 -25.41 -6.27 -13.05
CA PHE A 21 -24.19 -6.04 -12.28
C PHE A 21 -24.48 -5.64 -10.83
N CYS A 22 -25.41 -4.70 -10.60
CA CYS A 22 -25.79 -4.30 -9.25
C CYS A 22 -26.42 -5.46 -8.45
N ILE A 23 -27.27 -6.27 -9.08
CA ILE A 23 -27.87 -7.46 -8.45
C ILE A 23 -26.77 -8.46 -8.08
N TRP A 24 -25.86 -8.73 -9.01
CA TRP A 24 -24.72 -9.62 -8.79
C TRP A 24 -23.87 -9.16 -7.59
N SER A 25 -23.54 -7.87 -7.54
CA SER A 25 -22.78 -7.29 -6.43
C SER A 25 -23.56 -7.29 -5.11
N ALA A 26 -24.88 -7.17 -5.12
CA ALA A 26 -25.72 -7.24 -3.92
C ALA A 26 -25.67 -8.62 -3.24
N PHE A 27 -25.44 -9.69 -4.00
CA PHE A 27 -25.32 -11.05 -3.48
C PHE A 27 -23.94 -11.35 -2.84
N GLY A 28 -23.03 -10.38 -2.80
CA GLY A 28 -21.76 -10.53 -2.08
C GLY A 28 -20.85 -11.62 -2.63
N ASN A 29 -20.92 -11.89 -3.94
CA ASN A 29 -20.09 -12.93 -4.53
C ASN A 29 -18.61 -12.49 -4.49
N ASP A 30 -17.79 -13.16 -3.68
CA ASP A 30 -16.35 -12.92 -3.41
C ASP A 30 -15.43 -13.18 -4.62
N VAL A 31 -15.90 -12.96 -5.84
CA VAL A 31 -15.04 -13.00 -7.03
C VAL A 31 -14.15 -11.76 -7.00
N ASN A 32 -12.94 -11.88 -6.44
CA ASN A 32 -11.62 -11.22 -6.68
C ASN A 32 -11.54 -9.78 -7.28
N PHE A 33 -12.63 -9.04 -7.46
CA PHE A 33 -12.67 -7.69 -8.03
C PHE A 33 -12.46 -6.62 -6.94
N CYS A 34 -12.57 -6.99 -5.66
CA CYS A 34 -12.19 -6.14 -4.54
C CYS A 34 -10.69 -6.21 -4.25
N VAL A 35 -9.89 -5.72 -5.20
CA VAL A 35 -8.44 -5.54 -5.03
C VAL A 35 -8.12 -4.31 -4.17
N THR A 36 -9.11 -3.44 -3.90
CA THR A 36 -8.92 -2.21 -3.12
C THR A 36 -9.63 -2.27 -1.77
N ALA A 37 -9.03 -1.69 -0.73
CA ALA A 37 -9.63 -1.58 0.61
C ALA A 37 -10.99 -0.85 0.61
N GLY A 38 -11.20 0.10 -0.31
CA GLY A 38 -12.48 0.79 -0.47
C GLY A 38 -13.62 -0.14 -0.86
N CYS A 39 -13.33 -1.28 -1.49
CA CYS A 39 -14.33 -2.20 -1.98
C CYS A 39 -15.10 -2.90 -0.84
N SER A 40 -14.40 -3.25 0.25
CA SER A 40 -15.03 -3.70 1.50
C SER A 40 -15.84 -2.58 2.17
N LEU A 41 -15.32 -1.35 2.15
CA LEU A 41 -16.00 -0.20 2.79
C LEU A 41 -17.37 0.11 2.16
N TYR A 42 -17.49 0.04 0.84
CA TYR A 42 -18.75 0.36 0.14
C TYR A 42 -19.71 -0.82 -0.01
N GLN A 43 -19.26 -2.05 0.27
CA GLN A 43 -20.12 -3.23 0.25
C GLN A 43 -21.22 -3.13 1.32
N ASP A 44 -20.84 -2.68 2.53
CA ASP A 44 -21.75 -2.54 3.67
C ASP A 44 -22.41 -1.16 3.76
N PHE A 45 -22.14 -0.28 2.80
CA PHE A 45 -22.67 1.08 2.83
C PHE A 45 -24.18 1.08 2.52
N THR A 46 -24.96 1.58 3.48
CA THR A 46 -26.41 1.69 3.38
C THR A 46 -26.87 3.13 3.56
N VAL A 47 -27.88 3.54 2.78
CA VAL A 47 -28.53 4.85 2.91
C VAL A 47 -29.97 4.59 3.33
N GLY A 48 -30.32 4.98 4.56
CA GLY A 48 -31.65 4.72 5.12
C GLY A 48 -31.99 3.23 5.25
N GLY A 49 -30.98 2.38 5.47
CA GLY A 49 -31.15 0.91 5.59
C GLY A 49 -31.19 0.16 4.27
N VAL A 50 -31.11 0.85 3.12
CA VAL A 50 -31.03 0.22 1.80
C VAL A 50 -29.58 0.25 1.30
N SER A 51 -29.05 -0.91 0.89
CA SER A 51 -27.70 -0.98 0.30
C SER A 51 -27.61 -0.15 -0.97
N LEU A 52 -26.42 0.39 -1.24
CA LEU A 52 -26.15 1.13 -2.47
C LEU A 52 -26.43 0.30 -3.74
N TRP A 53 -26.24 -1.02 -3.66
CA TRP A 53 -26.49 -1.98 -4.74
C TRP A 53 -27.98 -2.12 -5.07
N TRP A 54 -28.84 -2.18 -4.05
CA TRP A 54 -30.29 -2.20 -4.23
C TRP A 54 -30.82 -0.87 -4.78
N LEU A 55 -30.24 0.26 -4.34
CA LEU A 55 -30.54 1.58 -4.92
C LEU A 55 -30.13 1.67 -6.40
N GLY A 56 -28.94 1.18 -6.75
CA GLY A 56 -28.48 1.08 -8.14
C GLY A 56 -29.41 0.22 -8.98
N THR A 57 -29.76 -0.97 -8.50
CA THR A 57 -30.69 -1.90 -9.17
C THR A 57 -32.04 -1.25 -9.45
N GLY A 58 -32.65 -0.60 -8.45
CA GLY A 58 -33.92 0.10 -8.61
C GLY A 58 -33.82 1.24 -9.64
N THR A 59 -32.74 2.02 -9.58
CA THR A 59 -32.51 3.13 -10.52
C THR A 59 -32.37 2.65 -11.96
N PHE A 60 -31.55 1.62 -12.20
CA PHE A 60 -31.37 1.06 -13.54
C PHE A 60 -32.62 0.33 -14.06
N ALA A 61 -33.41 -0.31 -13.19
CA ALA A 61 -34.69 -0.90 -13.58
C ALA A 61 -35.69 0.17 -14.07
N VAL A 62 -35.79 1.31 -13.36
CA VAL A 62 -36.64 2.42 -13.80
C VAL A 62 -36.13 3.02 -15.11
N LEU A 63 -34.81 3.18 -15.27
CA LEU A 63 -34.22 3.65 -16.51
C LEU A 63 -34.48 2.68 -17.68
N ALA A 64 -34.38 1.36 -17.46
CA ALA A 64 -34.73 0.36 -18.47
C ALA A 64 -36.21 0.46 -18.88
N LEU A 65 -37.11 0.66 -17.91
CA LEU A 65 -38.53 0.87 -18.19
C LEU A 65 -38.76 2.13 -19.02
N LEU A 66 -38.11 3.25 -18.69
CA LEU A 66 -38.20 4.49 -19.46
C LEU A 66 -37.63 4.32 -20.89
N ALA A 67 -36.60 3.50 -21.06
CA ALA A 67 -36.05 3.16 -22.37
C ALA A 67 -37.04 2.33 -23.22
N LEU A 68 -37.73 1.36 -22.61
CA LEU A 68 -38.80 0.58 -23.26
C LEU A 68 -39.99 1.46 -23.67
N LEU A 69 -40.33 2.45 -22.83
CA LEU A 69 -41.41 3.40 -23.12
C LEU A 69 -41.04 4.46 -24.17
N GLY A 70 -39.76 4.53 -24.59
CA GLY A 70 -39.26 5.57 -25.50
C GLY A 70 -39.23 6.96 -24.86
N ALA A 71 -39.25 7.04 -23.53
CA ALA A 71 -39.43 8.27 -22.77
C ALA A 71 -38.09 9.00 -22.56
N ALA A 72 -37.56 9.57 -23.64
CA ALA A 72 -36.21 10.14 -23.67
C ALA A 72 -35.98 11.29 -22.66
N ALA A 73 -36.90 12.27 -22.58
CA ALA A 73 -36.78 13.40 -21.68
C ALA A 73 -36.81 13.03 -20.17
N PRO A 74 -37.82 12.28 -19.66
CA PRO A 74 -37.80 11.85 -18.26
C PRO A 74 -36.66 10.86 -17.97
N GLY A 75 -36.28 10.03 -18.94
CA GLY A 75 -35.10 9.17 -18.83
C GLY A 75 -33.80 9.97 -18.70
N CYS A 76 -33.65 11.06 -19.47
CA CYS A 76 -32.51 11.96 -19.39
C CYS A 76 -32.46 12.70 -18.05
N LEU A 77 -33.61 13.18 -17.56
CA LEU A 77 -33.71 13.82 -16.24
C LEU A 77 -33.31 12.86 -15.12
N LEU A 78 -33.88 11.65 -15.09
CA LEU A 78 -33.57 10.64 -14.07
C LEU A 78 -32.11 10.20 -14.15
N ALA A 79 -31.59 9.95 -15.35
CA ALA A 79 -30.18 9.60 -15.54
C ALA A 79 -29.24 10.75 -15.13
N GLY A 80 -29.65 11.99 -15.33
CA GLY A 80 -28.91 13.17 -14.86
C GLY A 80 -28.88 13.28 -13.34
N LEU A 81 -30.00 13.00 -12.66
CA LEU A 81 -30.06 12.94 -11.20
C LEU A 81 -29.21 11.78 -10.65
N ALA A 82 -29.27 10.61 -11.28
CA ALA A 82 -28.45 9.47 -10.92
C ALA A 82 -26.95 9.76 -11.09
N LEU A 83 -26.57 10.40 -12.20
CA LEU A 83 -25.19 10.82 -12.45
C LEU A 83 -24.73 11.90 -11.46
N LEU A 84 -25.62 12.79 -11.01
CA LEU A 84 -25.31 13.73 -9.93
C LEU A 84 -25.06 13.02 -8.60
N GLY A 85 -25.87 12.01 -8.27
CA GLY A 85 -25.63 11.14 -7.10
C GLY A 85 -24.28 10.40 -7.20
N ASP A 86 -23.96 9.90 -8.40
CA ASP A 86 -22.67 9.26 -8.67
C ASP A 86 -21.48 10.23 -8.57
N ILE A 87 -21.64 11.49 -8.97
CA ILE A 87 -20.64 12.54 -8.72
C ILE A 87 -20.38 12.73 -7.22
N CYS A 88 -21.43 12.74 -6.40
CA CYS A 88 -21.26 12.81 -4.94
C CYS A 88 -20.51 11.57 -4.41
N LEU A 89 -20.80 10.38 -4.95
CA LEU A 89 -20.11 9.15 -4.58
C LEU A 89 -18.63 9.17 -5.03
N LEU A 90 -18.33 9.63 -6.25
CA LEU A 90 -16.97 9.80 -6.74
C LEU A 90 -16.17 10.81 -5.91
N LEU A 91 -16.81 11.90 -5.46
CA LEU A 91 -16.19 12.86 -4.56
C LEU A 91 -15.90 12.22 -3.21
N LEU A 92 -16.84 11.46 -2.65
CA LEU A 92 -16.64 10.71 -1.41
C LEU A 92 -15.48 9.71 -1.54
N MET A 93 -15.42 8.95 -2.64
CA MET A 93 -14.33 8.00 -2.90
C MET A 93 -12.98 8.71 -3.05
N ALA A 94 -12.94 9.89 -3.67
CA ALA A 94 -11.72 10.69 -3.79
C ALA A 94 -11.19 11.17 -2.43
N LEU A 95 -12.08 11.35 -1.44
CA LEU A 95 -11.72 11.77 -0.08
C LEU A 95 -11.44 10.61 0.88
N THR A 96 -11.86 9.39 0.53
CA THR A 96 -11.80 8.23 1.43
C THR A 96 -10.92 7.13 0.83
N ALA A 97 -11.54 6.15 0.16
CA ALA A 97 -10.85 5.07 -0.53
C ALA A 97 -11.56 4.76 -1.85
N PRO A 98 -10.83 4.53 -2.95
CA PRO A 98 -11.49 4.22 -4.21
C PRO A 98 -11.99 2.78 -4.26
N CYS A 99 -13.17 2.58 -4.86
CA CYS A 99 -13.77 1.27 -5.07
C CYS A 99 -13.90 0.96 -6.57
N VAL A 100 -13.27 -0.13 -7.01
CA VAL A 100 -13.29 -0.58 -8.41
C VAL A 100 -14.70 -0.87 -8.87
N SER A 101 -15.49 -1.59 -8.06
CA SER A 101 -16.87 -1.94 -8.40
C SER A 101 -17.77 -0.69 -8.53
N CYS A 102 -17.57 0.32 -7.68
CA CYS A 102 -18.28 1.60 -7.81
C CYS A 102 -17.86 2.36 -9.07
N LEU A 103 -16.58 2.29 -9.49
CA LEU A 103 -16.14 2.88 -10.75
C LEU A 103 -16.79 2.21 -11.98
N VAL A 104 -16.99 0.89 -11.94
CA VAL A 104 -17.73 0.19 -13.00
C VAL A 104 -19.18 0.71 -13.07
N VAL A 105 -19.85 0.85 -11.93
CA VAL A 105 -21.21 1.42 -11.87
C VAL A 105 -21.25 2.88 -12.32
N ALA A 106 -20.24 3.68 -11.98
CA ALA A 106 -20.11 5.06 -12.44
C ALA A 106 -20.09 5.15 -13.97
N VAL A 107 -19.36 4.24 -14.63
CA VAL A 107 -19.36 4.14 -16.11
C VAL A 107 -20.75 3.82 -16.64
N PHE A 108 -21.49 2.90 -16.01
CA PHE A 108 -22.87 2.61 -16.41
C PHE A 108 -23.80 3.82 -16.28
N PHE A 109 -23.69 4.62 -15.21
CA PHE A 109 -24.44 5.86 -15.09
C PHE A 109 -24.10 6.86 -16.19
N ALA A 110 -22.81 7.07 -16.48
CA ALA A 110 -22.37 7.98 -17.52
C ALA A 110 -22.85 7.55 -18.92
N LEU A 111 -22.73 6.26 -19.25
CA LEU A 111 -23.19 5.71 -20.53
C LEU A 111 -24.71 5.78 -20.68
N THR A 112 -25.46 5.49 -19.61
CA THR A 112 -26.92 5.57 -19.61
C THR A 112 -27.39 7.02 -19.81
N TYR A 113 -26.77 7.97 -19.11
CA TYR A 113 -27.04 9.40 -19.29
C TYR A 113 -26.71 9.88 -20.71
N LEU A 114 -25.57 9.47 -21.26
CA LEU A 114 -25.20 9.78 -22.65
C LEU A 114 -26.24 9.22 -23.64
N GLY A 115 -26.69 7.99 -23.47
CA GLY A 115 -27.69 7.35 -24.32
C GLY A 115 -29.03 8.09 -24.31
N PHE A 116 -29.57 8.41 -23.13
CA PHE A 116 -30.81 9.18 -23.02
C PHE A 116 -30.68 10.61 -23.53
N ARG A 117 -29.55 11.27 -23.27
CA ARG A 117 -29.29 12.63 -23.74
C ARG A 117 -29.15 12.68 -25.26
N GLN A 118 -28.49 11.69 -25.88
CA GLN A 118 -28.43 11.60 -27.35
C GLN A 118 -29.82 11.41 -27.95
N ALA A 119 -30.66 10.59 -27.35
CA ALA A 119 -32.04 10.40 -27.79
C ALA A 119 -32.90 11.66 -27.65
N GLU A 120 -32.80 12.36 -26.51
CA GLU A 120 -33.50 13.63 -26.29
C GLU A 120 -33.01 14.70 -27.27
N GLN A 121 -31.71 14.78 -27.50
CA GLN A 121 -31.12 15.70 -28.48
C GLN A 121 -31.54 15.34 -29.92
N GLY A 122 -31.65 14.06 -30.27
CA GLY A 122 -32.19 13.64 -31.57
C GLY A 122 -33.62 14.16 -31.79
N GLN A 123 -34.46 14.06 -30.75
CA GLN A 123 -35.82 14.60 -30.77
C GLN A 123 -35.86 16.15 -30.80
N ALA A 124 -34.92 16.80 -30.12
CA ALA A 124 -34.81 18.27 -30.06
C ALA A 124 -34.13 18.89 -31.29
N ARG A 125 -33.23 18.18 -31.97
CA ARG A 125 -32.54 18.61 -33.20
C ARG A 125 -33.51 18.70 -34.37
N GLY A 126 -34.52 17.83 -34.39
CA GLY A 126 -35.68 17.98 -35.28
C GLY A 126 -36.48 19.28 -35.04
N ARG A 127 -36.24 19.98 -33.92
CA ARG A 127 -36.82 21.29 -33.59
C ARG A 127 -35.81 22.46 -33.67
N GLY A 128 -34.61 22.24 -34.24
CA GLY A 128 -33.63 23.30 -34.47
C GLY A 128 -32.83 23.76 -33.23
N ILE A 129 -32.89 23.01 -32.12
CA ILE A 129 -32.16 23.36 -30.89
C ILE A 129 -30.70 22.88 -30.98
N GLN A 130 -29.74 23.76 -30.67
CA GLN A 130 -28.31 23.45 -30.68
C GLN A 130 -27.87 22.54 -29.51
N PRO A 131 -26.86 21.67 -29.72
CA PRO A 131 -26.35 20.80 -28.66
C PRO A 131 -25.55 21.60 -27.61
N ARG A 132 -26.06 21.67 -26.36
CA ARG A 132 -25.32 22.20 -25.20
C ARG A 132 -24.31 21.18 -24.70
N ARG A 133 -23.10 21.63 -24.28
CA ARG A 133 -22.15 20.82 -23.48
C ARG A 133 -22.73 20.57 -22.08
N SER A 134 -22.47 19.41 -21.48
CA SER A 134 -22.97 19.08 -20.13
C SER A 134 -21.86 19.25 -19.12
N ALA A 135 -22.00 20.26 -18.24
CA ALA A 135 -21.10 20.48 -17.13
C ALA A 135 -21.04 19.26 -16.19
N LEU A 136 -22.17 18.56 -16.03
CA LEU A 136 -22.28 17.34 -15.22
C LEU A 136 -21.27 16.27 -15.66
N LEU A 137 -21.19 15.98 -16.97
CA LEU A 137 -20.20 15.03 -17.49
C LEU A 137 -18.76 15.52 -17.35
N LEU A 138 -18.50 16.82 -17.46
CA LEU A 138 -17.15 17.35 -17.28
C LEU A 138 -16.66 17.15 -15.83
N VAL A 139 -17.50 17.47 -14.85
CA VAL A 139 -17.22 17.24 -13.43
C VAL A 139 -17.05 15.75 -13.15
N TRP A 140 -17.93 14.92 -13.72
CA TRP A 140 -17.85 13.47 -13.59
C TRP A 140 -16.53 12.92 -14.14
N VAL A 141 -16.14 13.29 -15.37
CA VAL A 141 -14.87 12.83 -15.99
C VAL A 141 -13.66 13.21 -15.14
N LEU A 142 -13.64 14.43 -14.59
CA LEU A 142 -12.56 14.88 -13.70
C LEU A 142 -12.45 13.98 -12.47
N LEU A 143 -13.55 13.79 -11.73
CA LEU A 143 -13.57 12.99 -10.51
C LEU A 143 -13.32 11.50 -10.78
N PHE A 144 -13.88 10.97 -11.86
CA PHE A 144 -13.63 9.60 -12.31
C PHE A 144 -12.14 9.38 -12.58
N THR A 145 -11.49 10.31 -13.28
CA THR A 145 -10.05 10.24 -13.57
C THR A 145 -9.20 10.25 -12.31
N VAL A 146 -9.54 11.10 -11.33
CA VAL A 146 -8.86 11.14 -10.02
C VAL A 146 -8.97 9.79 -9.31
N ASN A 147 -10.17 9.20 -9.25
CA ASN A 147 -10.39 7.92 -8.60
C ASN A 147 -9.70 6.76 -9.34
N VAL A 148 -9.72 6.72 -10.67
CA VAL A 148 -8.97 5.74 -11.47
C VAL A 148 -7.47 5.86 -11.19
N GLY A 149 -6.93 7.08 -11.09
CA GLY A 149 -5.55 7.32 -10.69
C GLY A 149 -5.24 6.79 -9.29
N ALA A 150 -6.16 6.97 -8.34
CA ALA A 150 -6.03 6.44 -6.98
C ALA A 150 -6.10 4.90 -6.94
N VAL A 151 -6.98 4.27 -7.73
CA VAL A 151 -6.99 2.81 -7.90
C VAL A 151 -5.69 2.32 -8.51
N ALA A 152 -5.22 2.96 -9.58
CA ALA A 152 -3.97 2.59 -10.23
C ALA A 152 -2.81 2.67 -9.24
N ARG A 153 -2.73 3.74 -8.43
CA ARG A 153 -1.72 3.89 -7.37
C ARG A 153 -1.82 2.82 -6.28
N SER A 154 -3.02 2.40 -5.89
CA SER A 154 -3.20 1.39 -4.84
C SER A 154 -2.93 -0.03 -5.33
N GLN A 155 -3.24 -0.33 -6.60
CA GLN A 155 -2.96 -1.64 -7.20
C GLN A 155 -1.52 -1.80 -7.72
N THR A 156 -0.76 -0.71 -7.78
CA THR A 156 0.65 -0.78 -8.16
C THR A 156 1.50 -1.42 -7.05
N ALA A 157 1.61 -2.75 -7.09
CA ALA A 157 2.46 -3.55 -6.18
C ALA A 157 3.91 -3.04 -6.13
N ILE A 158 4.53 -3.06 -4.96
CA ILE A 158 5.93 -2.71 -4.79
C ILE A 158 6.77 -3.72 -5.61
N TRP A 159 7.85 -3.27 -6.25
CA TRP A 159 8.60 -4.12 -7.18
C TRP A 159 9.85 -4.72 -6.51
N PRO A 160 9.88 -6.04 -6.22
CA PRO A 160 11.10 -6.70 -5.77
C PRO A 160 12.08 -6.90 -6.94
N ILE A 161 13.38 -6.95 -6.66
CA ILE A 161 14.39 -7.22 -7.70
C ILE A 161 14.45 -8.70 -8.09
N THR A 162 14.06 -9.58 -7.17
CA THR A 162 14.03 -11.04 -7.29
C THR A 162 12.59 -11.54 -7.39
N GLU A 163 12.35 -12.49 -8.30
CA GLU A 163 11.03 -13.12 -8.48
C GLU A 163 10.83 -14.23 -7.43
N GLY A 164 9.65 -14.31 -6.80
CA GLY A 164 9.33 -15.32 -5.77
C GLY A 164 9.32 -14.81 -4.31
N ASP A 165 9.53 -13.51 -4.11
CA ASP A 165 9.71 -12.87 -2.80
C ASP A 165 8.40 -12.41 -2.13
N ASP A 166 7.24 -12.73 -2.69
CA ASP A 166 5.94 -12.22 -2.23
C ASP A 166 5.52 -12.75 -0.83
N GLU A 167 6.09 -13.88 -0.39
CA GLU A 167 5.85 -14.50 0.93
C GLU A 167 6.91 -14.16 1.99
N ALA A 168 7.91 -13.34 1.66
CA ALA A 168 8.98 -13.00 2.60
C ALA A 168 8.45 -12.24 3.83
N THR A 169 8.85 -12.68 5.02
CA THR A 169 8.46 -12.03 6.29
C THR A 169 9.12 -10.66 6.49
N VAL A 170 10.25 -10.42 5.82
CA VAL A 170 10.99 -9.17 5.89
C VAL A 170 11.19 -8.60 4.49
N ARG A 171 10.85 -7.33 4.30
CA ARG A 171 11.15 -6.57 3.08
C ARG A 171 12.25 -5.57 3.37
N MET A 172 13.35 -5.66 2.63
CA MET A 172 14.47 -4.71 2.71
C MET A 172 14.45 -3.78 1.51
N PHE A 173 14.21 -2.50 1.76
CA PHE A 173 14.33 -1.44 0.77
C PHE A 173 15.74 -0.86 0.79
N PHE A 174 16.38 -0.80 -0.37
CA PHE A 174 17.82 -0.50 -0.44
C PHE A 174 18.20 0.37 -1.64
N SER A 175 19.30 1.10 -1.48
CA SER A 175 19.98 1.85 -2.54
C SER A 175 21.36 1.22 -2.79
N PRO A 176 21.76 0.92 -4.04
CA PRO A 176 23.10 0.42 -4.35
C PRO A 176 24.24 1.34 -3.93
N SER A 177 23.98 2.66 -3.82
CA SER A 177 24.96 3.65 -3.35
C SER A 177 25.15 3.62 -1.83
N CYS A 178 24.15 3.20 -1.07
CA CYS A 178 24.19 3.24 0.39
C CYS A 178 25.15 2.17 0.95
N PRO A 179 26.16 2.54 1.76
CA PRO A 179 27.09 1.59 2.36
C PRO A 179 26.40 0.59 3.30
N SER A 180 25.50 1.06 4.16
CA SER A 180 24.75 0.19 5.09
C SER A 180 23.79 -0.76 4.36
N CYS A 181 23.27 -0.35 3.20
CA CYS A 181 22.50 -1.24 2.34
C CYS A 181 23.36 -2.38 1.77
N ARG A 182 24.61 -2.09 1.40
CA ARG A 182 25.54 -3.10 0.86
C ARG A 182 25.88 -4.15 1.92
N GLU A 183 26.23 -3.70 3.13
CA GLU A 183 26.48 -4.60 4.25
C GLU A 183 25.24 -5.44 4.60
N GLY A 184 24.05 -4.82 4.63
CA GLY A 184 22.80 -5.54 4.86
C GLY A 184 22.51 -6.60 3.79
N ILE A 185 22.81 -6.33 2.52
CA ILE A 185 22.66 -7.32 1.44
C ILE A 185 23.70 -8.44 1.55
N ASP A 186 24.94 -8.14 1.88
CA ASP A 186 25.98 -9.16 2.06
C ASP A 186 25.59 -10.15 3.18
N ILE A 187 24.95 -9.65 4.25
CA ILE A 187 24.48 -10.49 5.37
C ILE A 187 23.20 -11.24 5.03
N LEU A 188 22.24 -10.59 4.37
CA LEU A 188 20.88 -11.11 4.19
C LEU A 188 20.67 -11.85 2.86
N SER A 189 21.58 -11.72 1.90
CA SER A 189 21.46 -12.41 0.60
C SER A 189 21.50 -13.93 0.80
N GLY A 190 20.58 -14.65 0.15
CA GLY A 190 20.44 -16.10 0.30
C GLY A 190 19.52 -16.55 1.45
N HIS A 191 19.02 -15.63 2.27
CA HIS A 191 17.94 -15.93 3.21
C HIS A 191 16.59 -15.90 2.50
N VAL A 192 15.83 -17.00 2.57
CA VAL A 192 14.51 -17.16 1.92
C VAL A 192 13.41 -16.28 2.52
N ASP A 193 13.64 -15.74 3.72
CA ASP A 193 12.67 -14.92 4.44
C ASP A 193 12.79 -13.41 4.17
N VAL A 194 13.69 -13.00 3.28
CA VAL A 194 13.99 -11.59 3.00
C VAL A 194 13.80 -11.26 1.52
N ALA A 195 12.93 -10.31 1.24
CA ALA A 195 12.68 -9.76 -0.08
C ALA A 195 13.39 -8.43 -0.29
N PHE A 196 14.00 -8.24 -1.46
CA PHE A 196 14.84 -7.07 -1.73
C PHE A 196 14.20 -6.09 -2.72
N TYR A 197 14.02 -4.85 -2.28
CA TYR A 197 13.33 -3.79 -3.02
C TYR A 197 14.27 -2.62 -3.32
N PRO A 198 14.81 -2.53 -4.54
CA PRO A 198 15.75 -1.48 -4.89
C PRO A 198 15.03 -0.15 -5.08
N LEU A 199 15.68 0.95 -4.68
CA LEU A 199 15.26 2.32 -4.96
C LEU A 199 16.46 3.19 -5.33
N ALA A 200 16.18 4.28 -6.05
CA ALA A 200 17.22 5.20 -6.50
C ALA A 200 17.31 6.37 -5.53
N GLU A 201 18.49 6.57 -4.95
CA GLU A 201 18.84 7.86 -4.36
C GLU A 201 19.34 8.79 -5.45
N ASN A 202 20.12 8.27 -6.39
CA ASN A 202 20.74 9.00 -7.50
C ASN A 202 20.52 8.29 -8.86
N ASP A 203 20.73 9.00 -9.97
CA ASP A 203 20.62 8.41 -11.33
C ASP A 203 21.57 7.23 -11.56
N SER A 204 22.73 7.22 -10.90
CA SER A 204 23.69 6.10 -10.96
C SER A 204 23.09 4.79 -10.46
N ASP A 205 22.21 4.85 -9.46
CA ASP A 205 21.59 3.66 -8.87
C ASP A 205 20.68 2.94 -9.85
N VAL A 206 20.02 3.69 -10.73
CA VAL A 206 19.17 3.11 -11.78
C VAL A 206 20.01 2.21 -12.69
N TYR A 207 21.21 2.68 -13.08
CA TYR A 207 22.11 1.89 -13.94
C TYR A 207 22.70 0.69 -13.19
N ARG A 208 23.01 0.85 -11.90
CA ARG A 208 23.49 -0.26 -11.06
C ARG A 208 22.42 -1.34 -10.93
N VAL A 209 21.17 -0.99 -10.64
CA VAL A 209 20.06 -1.94 -10.56
C VAL A 209 19.77 -2.59 -11.91
N ALA A 210 19.84 -1.83 -13.02
CA ALA A 210 19.71 -2.41 -14.36
C ALA A 210 20.79 -3.48 -14.63
N GLN A 211 22.03 -3.24 -14.19
CA GLN A 211 23.11 -4.21 -14.30
C GLN A 211 22.93 -5.39 -13.34
N MET A 212 22.53 -5.14 -12.09
CA MET A 212 22.22 -6.19 -11.11
C MET A 212 21.19 -7.16 -11.67
N ARG A 213 20.10 -6.66 -12.28
CA ARG A 213 19.06 -7.49 -12.88
C ARG A 213 19.62 -8.42 -13.95
N ARG A 214 20.47 -7.91 -14.85
CA ARG A 214 21.12 -8.73 -15.87
C ARG A 214 22.01 -9.82 -15.27
N LEU A 215 22.67 -9.55 -14.15
CA LEU A 215 23.52 -10.52 -13.46
C LEU A 215 22.67 -11.56 -12.71
N LEU A 216 21.57 -11.15 -12.09
CA LEU A 216 20.59 -12.06 -11.48
C LEU A 216 19.97 -13.00 -12.53
N ASP A 217 19.65 -12.48 -13.72
CA ASP A 217 19.14 -13.27 -14.84
C ASP A 217 20.14 -14.35 -15.31
N THR A 218 21.45 -14.18 -15.02
CA THR A 218 22.48 -15.19 -15.29
C THR A 218 22.66 -16.22 -14.15
N GLY A 219 21.85 -16.13 -13.09
CA GLY A 219 21.89 -17.03 -11.93
C GLY A 219 22.85 -16.60 -10.82
N MET A 220 23.37 -15.38 -10.86
CA MET A 220 24.20 -14.82 -9.79
C MET A 220 23.35 -14.53 -8.55
N ASN A 221 23.92 -14.65 -7.35
CA ASN A 221 23.22 -14.21 -6.14
C ASN A 221 23.23 -12.67 -6.01
N LEU A 222 22.37 -12.14 -5.13
CA LEU A 222 22.17 -10.69 -5.01
C LEU A 222 23.41 -9.92 -4.54
N ALA A 223 24.18 -10.46 -3.59
CA ALA A 223 25.39 -9.81 -3.09
C ALA A 223 26.47 -9.71 -4.17
N GLU A 224 26.73 -10.80 -4.89
CA GLU A 224 27.66 -10.81 -6.02
C GLU A 224 27.22 -9.87 -7.14
N ALA A 225 25.92 -9.89 -7.49
CA ALA A 225 25.35 -9.01 -8.50
C ALA A 225 25.50 -7.53 -8.11
N LEU A 226 25.27 -7.20 -6.83
CA LEU A 226 25.45 -5.86 -6.29
C LEU A 226 26.91 -5.43 -6.38
N GLY A 227 27.85 -6.28 -5.96
CA GLY A 227 29.29 -6.01 -6.02
C GLY A 227 29.77 -5.68 -7.43
N GLN A 228 29.38 -6.50 -8.42
CA GLN A 228 29.77 -6.29 -9.81
C GLN A 228 29.09 -5.06 -10.45
N SER A 229 27.88 -4.72 -10.01
CA SER A 229 27.15 -3.57 -10.56
C SER A 229 27.76 -2.21 -10.19
N GLN A 230 28.57 -2.13 -9.14
CA GLN A 230 29.11 -0.85 -8.63
C GLN A 230 29.91 -0.07 -9.68
N ASN A 231 30.57 -0.79 -10.59
CA ASN A 231 31.45 -0.24 -11.62
C ASN A 231 30.75 -0.02 -12.97
N VAL A 232 29.40 0.02 -12.99
CA VAL A 232 28.64 0.22 -14.24
C VAL A 232 28.91 1.60 -14.84
N THR A 233 29.16 1.63 -16.14
CA THR A 233 29.31 2.89 -16.88
C THR A 233 27.94 3.40 -17.32
N PRO A 234 27.55 4.65 -17.00
CA PRO A 234 26.27 5.20 -17.41
C PRO A 234 26.12 5.26 -18.95
N PRO A 235 24.97 4.84 -19.51
CA PRO A 235 24.68 5.04 -20.93
C PRO A 235 24.60 6.55 -21.24
N ARG A 236 25.19 6.97 -22.36
CA ARG A 236 25.21 8.37 -22.79
C ARG A 236 24.13 8.66 -23.85
N GLY A 237 23.63 9.88 -23.87
CA GLY A 237 22.68 10.36 -24.88
C GLY A 237 21.31 9.68 -24.78
N LEU A 238 20.69 9.40 -25.94
CA LEU A 238 19.34 8.82 -26.01
C LEU A 238 19.23 7.41 -25.41
N ALA A 239 20.34 6.68 -25.25
CA ALA A 239 20.34 5.38 -24.58
C ALA A 239 19.91 5.46 -23.11
N ALA A 240 20.12 6.61 -22.45
CA ALA A 240 19.65 6.87 -21.08
C ALA A 240 18.12 6.99 -20.98
N LEU A 241 17.46 7.30 -22.10
CA LEU A 241 16.00 7.43 -22.24
C LEU A 241 15.36 6.16 -22.84
N SER A 242 16.08 5.03 -22.83
CA SER A 242 15.51 3.79 -23.35
C SER A 242 14.27 3.37 -22.54
N PRO A 243 13.26 2.76 -23.19
CA PRO A 243 12.00 2.41 -22.54
C PRO A 243 12.17 1.53 -21.29
N ASP A 244 13.12 0.59 -21.33
CA ASP A 244 13.42 -0.31 -20.21
C ASP A 244 13.99 0.46 -18.99
N LEU A 245 14.87 1.43 -19.24
CA LEU A 245 15.42 2.30 -18.20
C LEU A 245 14.37 3.26 -17.62
N LEU A 246 13.47 3.79 -18.44
CA LEU A 246 12.34 4.61 -17.97
C LEU A 246 11.37 3.78 -17.12
N TRP A 247 11.09 2.56 -17.55
CA TRP A 247 10.25 1.62 -16.79
C TRP A 247 10.90 1.24 -15.46
N LEU A 248 12.21 1.00 -15.44
CA LEU A 248 12.96 0.74 -14.22
C LEU A 248 12.92 1.94 -13.26
N ARG A 249 13.13 3.17 -13.76
CA ARG A 249 12.97 4.39 -12.95
C ARG A 249 11.60 4.48 -12.32
N PHE A 250 10.55 4.18 -13.07
CA PHE A 250 9.19 4.17 -12.54
C PHE A 250 9.00 3.13 -11.43
N ARG A 251 9.54 1.91 -11.60
CA ARG A 251 9.52 0.86 -10.56
C ARG A 251 10.26 1.30 -9.30
N MET A 252 11.47 1.84 -9.43
CA MET A 252 12.27 2.32 -8.30
C MET A 252 11.65 3.54 -7.61
N LEU A 253 11.00 4.42 -8.38
CA LEU A 253 10.24 5.55 -7.83
C LEU A 253 9.04 5.08 -7.02
N ARG A 254 8.35 4.00 -7.42
CA ARG A 254 7.28 3.38 -6.63
C ARG A 254 7.81 2.83 -5.31
N ASN A 255 8.93 2.11 -5.33
CA ASN A 255 9.56 1.60 -4.11
C ASN A 255 9.95 2.76 -3.17
N LYS A 256 10.52 3.84 -3.72
CA LYS A 256 10.84 5.05 -2.96
C LYS A 256 9.58 5.68 -2.35
N ALA A 257 8.53 5.88 -3.14
CA ALA A 257 7.27 6.44 -2.66
C ALA A 257 6.65 5.61 -1.53
N HIS A 258 6.78 4.28 -1.58
CA HIS A 258 6.34 3.39 -0.50
C HIS A 258 7.07 3.66 0.82
N VAL A 259 8.41 3.72 0.79
CA VAL A 259 9.24 4.03 1.97
C VAL A 259 8.83 5.36 2.60
N PHE A 260 8.63 6.40 1.78
CA PHE A 260 8.16 7.70 2.27
C PHE A 260 6.75 7.64 2.87
N SER A 261 5.82 6.88 2.28
CA SER A 261 4.48 6.71 2.84
C SER A 261 4.45 5.92 4.15
N ALA A 262 5.43 5.04 4.38
CA ALA A 262 5.62 4.32 5.64
C ALA A 262 6.27 5.18 6.73
N GLY A 263 6.60 6.45 6.44
CA GLY A 263 7.19 7.39 7.40
C GLY A 263 8.72 7.34 7.48
N ALA A 264 9.38 6.48 6.69
CA ALA A 264 10.83 6.43 6.60
C ALA A 264 11.35 7.38 5.50
N GLN A 265 12.51 8.00 5.76
CA GLN A 265 13.14 8.92 4.78
C GLN A 265 14.52 8.46 4.32
N THR A 266 15.04 7.38 4.89
CA THR A 266 16.39 6.87 4.64
C THR A 266 16.38 5.37 4.40
N VAL A 267 17.44 4.88 3.76
CA VAL A 267 17.69 3.45 3.53
C VAL A 267 18.97 3.00 4.26
N PRO A 268 19.07 1.72 4.67
CA PRO A 268 18.11 0.64 4.46
C PRO A 268 16.84 0.81 5.31
N PHE A 269 15.69 0.50 4.72
CA PHE A 269 14.41 0.47 5.41
C PHE A 269 13.87 -0.96 5.44
N PHE A 270 13.48 -1.43 6.61
CA PHE A 270 12.98 -2.78 6.83
C PHE A 270 11.50 -2.73 7.22
N GLU A 271 10.70 -3.50 6.51
CA GLU A 271 9.28 -3.71 6.81
C GLU A 271 9.06 -5.19 7.15
N TYR A 272 8.41 -5.45 8.27
CA TYR A 272 8.12 -6.80 8.75
C TYR A 272 6.63 -7.10 8.52
N HIS A 273 6.33 -8.19 7.81
CA HIS A 273 4.97 -8.67 7.61
C HIS A 273 4.74 -9.97 8.40
N GLY A 274 3.67 -9.98 9.20
CA GLY A 274 3.30 -11.11 10.05
C GLY A 274 3.98 -11.09 11.42
N LEU A 275 3.78 -12.16 12.21
CA LEU A 275 4.47 -12.37 13.47
C LEU A 275 5.94 -12.70 13.16
N PRO A 276 6.91 -11.87 13.57
CA PRO A 276 8.32 -12.13 13.34
C PRO A 276 8.66 -13.58 13.70
N SER A 277 9.25 -14.33 12.77
CA SER A 277 9.67 -15.72 13.00
C SER A 277 10.60 -15.85 14.22
N MET A 278 11.27 -14.74 14.60
CA MET A 278 12.04 -14.59 15.83
C MET A 278 11.22 -14.74 17.11
N LEU A 279 9.97 -14.25 17.15
CA LEU A 279 9.05 -14.41 18.28
C LEU A 279 8.54 -15.85 18.38
N VAL A 280 8.25 -16.49 17.24
CA VAL A 280 7.87 -17.91 17.19
C VAL A 280 9.04 -18.80 17.66
N LYS A 281 10.26 -18.48 17.24
CA LYS A 281 11.47 -19.24 17.62
C LYS A 281 11.89 -19.01 19.08
N GLN A 282 11.68 -17.81 19.63
CA GLN A 282 11.83 -17.54 21.06
C GLN A 282 10.79 -18.26 21.90
N GLN A 283 9.50 -18.25 21.50
CA GLN A 283 8.47 -19.04 22.16
C GLN A 283 8.79 -20.53 22.11
N ALA A 284 9.24 -21.06 20.96
CA ALA A 284 9.65 -22.45 20.85
C ALA A 284 10.88 -22.80 21.70
N ARG A 285 11.81 -21.85 21.95
CA ARG A 285 12.94 -22.03 22.88
C ARG A 285 12.52 -21.93 24.34
N GLN A 286 11.64 -20.99 24.71
CA GLN A 286 11.07 -20.89 26.06
C GLN A 286 10.22 -22.13 26.41
N ASN A 287 9.47 -22.67 25.45
CA ASN A 287 8.70 -23.91 25.63
C ASN A 287 9.58 -25.18 25.66
N ARG A 288 10.88 -25.06 25.32
CA ARG A 288 11.86 -26.16 25.40
C ARG A 288 12.73 -26.11 26.65
N GLN A 289 12.58 -25.11 27.52
CA GLN A 289 13.22 -25.12 28.84
C GLN A 289 12.53 -26.16 29.72
N PRO A 290 13.23 -27.21 30.19
CA PRO A 290 12.63 -28.21 31.06
C PRO A 290 12.32 -27.57 32.41
N ALA A 291 11.04 -27.57 32.80
CA ALA A 291 10.66 -27.44 34.19
C ALA A 291 11.17 -28.67 34.95
N GLY A 292 12.12 -28.47 35.88
CA GLY A 292 12.40 -29.46 36.91
C GLY A 292 13.88 -29.69 37.22
N SER A 293 14.38 -28.97 38.22
CA SER A 293 15.06 -29.59 39.37
C SER A 293 15.20 -28.55 40.49
N ALA A 294 14.09 -28.37 41.22
CA ALA A 294 14.16 -27.94 42.60
C ALA A 294 14.52 -29.15 43.45
N SER A 295 15.61 -29.10 44.22
CA SER A 295 15.70 -29.86 45.47
C SER A 295 16.77 -29.30 46.41
N ASN A 296 16.30 -28.98 47.61
CA ASN A 296 16.99 -28.96 48.91
C ASN A 296 18.07 -27.89 49.20
N ARG A 297 17.68 -26.88 49.99
CA ARG A 297 17.88 -26.96 51.46
C ARG A 297 17.15 -25.83 52.21
N THR A 298 16.29 -26.27 53.12
CA THR A 298 15.82 -25.62 54.34
C THR A 298 17.00 -25.02 55.13
N ASP A 299 16.89 -23.77 55.60
CA ASP A 299 16.62 -23.46 57.02
C ASP A 299 16.93 -22.00 57.40
N SER A 300 16.10 -21.51 58.33
CA SER A 300 16.29 -20.35 59.23
C SER A 300 16.07 -18.95 58.64
N ARG A 301 14.88 -18.36 58.84
CA ARG A 301 14.41 -17.63 60.05
C ARG A 301 14.98 -16.20 60.10
N THR A 302 14.25 -15.26 59.49
CA THR A 302 13.58 -14.11 60.15
C THR A 302 14.54 -13.13 60.82
N ASP A 303 14.75 -11.96 60.20
CA ASP A 303 14.51 -10.66 60.84
C ASP A 303 14.58 -9.51 59.80
N ILE A 304 13.56 -8.64 59.85
CA ILE A 304 13.39 -7.36 59.17
C ILE A 304 12.97 -6.37 60.29
N PRO A 305 13.00 -5.03 60.15
CA PRO A 305 14.05 -4.05 59.81
C PRO A 305 14.17 -2.96 60.93
N ALA A 306 15.04 -1.96 60.77
CA ALA A 306 14.66 -0.57 61.12
C ALA A 306 15.55 0.50 60.46
N PRO A 307 15.03 1.71 60.13
CA PRO A 307 15.66 2.69 59.23
C PRO A 307 16.00 4.04 59.95
N PRO A 308 16.17 5.18 59.24
CA PRO A 308 17.38 6.01 59.11
C PRO A 308 17.36 7.28 60.04
N PRO A 309 18.22 8.32 59.87
CA PRO A 309 17.93 9.41 58.90
C PRO A 309 19.24 10.14 58.42
N PRO A 310 19.26 11.39 57.87
CA PRO A 310 19.91 11.67 56.58
C PRO A 310 21.01 12.76 56.64
N ALA A 311 21.57 13.06 55.46
CA ALA A 311 21.89 14.41 54.96
C ALA A 311 23.37 14.76 54.68
N GLN A 312 23.48 15.54 53.60
CA GLN A 312 24.55 16.45 53.15
C GLN A 312 25.67 15.80 52.30
N SER A 313 25.59 15.86 50.97
CA SER A 313 25.94 16.98 50.07
C SER A 313 27.41 17.39 50.14
N GLN A 314 28.18 17.12 49.09
CA GLN A 314 28.93 18.13 48.31
C GLN A 314 29.92 17.50 47.31
N GLU A 315 29.77 17.93 46.05
CA GLU A 315 30.82 18.41 45.14
C GLU A 315 31.96 17.47 44.70
N THR A 316 31.87 17.02 43.45
CA THR A 316 32.99 16.85 42.49
C THR A 316 33.73 18.18 42.22
N PRO A 317 34.88 18.28 41.50
CA PRO A 317 35.53 17.28 40.64
C PRO A 317 37.08 17.23 40.70
N SER A 318 37.64 16.27 39.93
CA SER A 318 38.61 16.54 38.85
C SER A 318 39.99 15.88 38.92
N SER A 319 40.34 15.35 37.75
CA SER A 319 41.66 15.21 37.14
C SER A 319 42.64 14.11 37.55
N ALA A 320 42.78 13.19 36.59
CA ALA A 320 44.01 12.88 35.85
C ALA A 320 45.10 12.05 36.54
N ARG A 321 45.34 10.85 35.99
CA ARG A 321 46.66 10.50 35.44
C ARG A 321 46.63 9.21 34.62
N ASP A 322 47.16 9.32 33.40
CA ASP A 322 47.76 8.24 32.62
C ASP A 322 48.90 7.54 33.39
N ASP A 323 49.10 6.23 33.21
CA ASP A 323 50.29 5.70 32.53
C ASP A 323 50.36 4.15 32.50
N GLN A 324 50.80 3.67 31.32
CA GLN A 324 51.73 2.55 31.08
C GLN A 324 51.36 1.05 31.28
N THR A 325 51.17 0.40 30.12
CA THR A 325 51.94 -0.73 29.53
C THR A 325 52.28 -1.99 30.34
N GLY A 326 51.92 -3.14 29.73
CA GLY A 326 52.86 -4.28 29.60
C GLY A 326 52.28 -5.70 29.78
N GLY A 327 52.35 -6.52 28.71
CA GLY A 327 52.66 -7.97 28.83
C GLY A 327 51.54 -9.01 28.59
N GLN A 328 51.55 -9.62 27.39
CA GLN A 328 50.99 -10.95 27.03
C GLN A 328 51.60 -12.12 27.86
N PRO A 329 51.20 -13.42 27.70
CA PRO A 329 50.12 -14.05 26.92
C PRO A 329 49.28 -15.09 27.71
N GLY A 330 48.10 -15.48 27.22
CA GLY A 330 47.36 -16.65 27.74
C GLY A 330 46.18 -17.03 26.87
N ALA A 331 46.22 -18.24 26.32
CA ALA A 331 45.19 -18.83 25.47
C ALA A 331 43.91 -19.16 26.25
N GLN A 332 42.72 -18.92 25.66
CA GLN A 332 41.54 -19.79 25.77
C GLN A 332 40.36 -19.27 24.92
N ASP A 333 39.98 -20.10 23.97
CA ASP A 333 38.63 -20.45 23.49
C ASP A 333 37.47 -19.41 23.47
N GLY A 334 37.02 -19.19 22.23
CA GLY A 334 35.62 -19.03 21.79
C GLY A 334 34.60 -18.47 22.78
N GLN A 335 34.32 -17.17 22.66
CA GLN A 335 33.10 -16.57 23.21
C GLN A 335 32.40 -15.74 22.15
N ASP A 336 31.16 -16.16 21.86
CA ASP A 336 30.15 -15.47 21.09
C ASP A 336 29.94 -14.05 21.64
N ALA A 337 30.34 -13.04 20.88
CA ALA A 337 30.02 -11.64 21.15
C ALA A 337 28.55 -11.38 20.79
N ALA A 338 27.65 -11.65 21.73
CA ALA A 338 26.27 -11.18 21.68
C ALA A 338 26.25 -9.65 21.83
N LEU A 339 25.89 -8.95 20.76
CA LEU A 339 25.59 -7.51 20.79
C LEU A 339 24.31 -7.26 21.62
N PRO A 340 24.29 -6.30 22.55
CA PRO A 340 23.07 -5.93 23.27
C PRO A 340 22.29 -4.91 22.43
N LEU A 341 21.25 -5.37 21.74
CA LEU A 341 20.22 -4.49 21.18
C LEU A 341 18.94 -4.71 21.99
N ASP A 342 18.74 -3.88 23.02
CA ASP A 342 17.44 -3.74 23.67
C ASP A 342 16.51 -2.93 22.74
N PRO A 343 15.34 -3.46 22.34
CA PRO A 343 14.40 -2.72 21.53
C PRO A 343 13.73 -1.61 22.34
N GLN A 344 13.97 -0.35 21.98
CA GLN A 344 13.19 0.77 22.48
C GLN A 344 11.76 0.68 21.93
N VAL A 345 10.83 0.28 22.80
CA VAL A 345 9.40 0.42 22.59
C VAL A 345 9.06 1.91 22.63
N ALA A 346 8.39 2.41 21.59
CA ALA A 346 7.88 3.78 21.55
C ALA A 346 6.91 4.01 22.73
N GLY A 347 7.30 4.89 23.67
CA GLY A 347 6.43 5.35 24.76
C GLY A 347 7.02 5.33 26.18
N GLN A 348 8.23 4.79 26.41
CA GLN A 348 8.87 4.87 27.72
C GLN A 348 9.79 6.09 27.86
N CYS A 349 9.26 7.19 28.41
CA CYS A 349 10.08 8.21 29.04
C CYS A 349 10.57 7.68 30.40
N GLY A 350 11.72 7.00 30.39
CA GLY A 350 12.42 6.59 31.61
C GLY A 350 13.34 7.71 32.10
N GLY A 351 12.84 8.61 32.94
CA GLY A 351 13.66 9.63 33.62
C GLY A 351 12.85 10.65 34.41
N ALA A 352 13.35 11.05 35.58
CA ALA A 352 12.69 11.95 36.52
C ALA A 352 12.77 13.45 36.15
N ALA A 353 12.53 13.80 34.88
CA ALA A 353 12.43 15.19 34.45
C ALA A 353 11.34 15.36 33.36
N PRO A 354 10.46 16.37 33.46
CA PRO A 354 9.48 16.66 32.43
C PRO A 354 10.13 17.33 31.20
N CYS A 355 9.73 16.94 29.99
CA CYS A 355 10.20 17.53 28.74
C CYS A 355 9.50 18.88 28.42
N PRO A 356 10.20 19.82 27.76
CA PRO A 356 9.66 21.12 27.35
C PRO A 356 8.61 21.07 26.23
#